data_AF-A0A5C1A450-F1
#
_entry.id   AF-A0A5C1A450-F1
#
_cell.length_a   1.000
_cell.length_b   1.000
_cell.length_c   1.000
_cell.angle_alpha   90.00
_cell.angle_beta   90.00
_cell.angle_gamma   90.00
#
_symmetry.space_group_name_H-M   'P 1'
#
loop_
_entity.id
_entity.type
_entity.pdbx_description
1 polymer ?
#
loop_
_entity_poly.entity_id
_entity_poly.type
_entity_poly.pdbx_seq_one_letter_code
_entity_poly.pdbx_strand_id
1 'polypeptide(L)'
;MQKMTNKECVQGVHLLIGSTLRDGRRDRTGRIVGIDQTRDHPVVDIVWQGQRRAERIIVTCDQLRDLVEACRRQELKARTDESPAESPVVEAPVAMTEQRRLA
;
A
#
# COMPACT_ATOMS: atom_id res chain seq x y z
N MET A 1 0.86 -34.61 21.79
CA MET A 1 -0.20 -33.84 21.09
C MET A 1 0.20 -32.37 21.10
N GLN A 2 0.69 -31.82 19.99
CA GLN A 2 0.96 -30.39 19.89
C GLN A 2 -0.38 -29.66 19.85
N LYS A 3 -0.67 -28.82 20.85
CA LYS A 3 -1.79 -27.89 20.78
C LYS A 3 -1.48 -26.91 19.65
N MET A 4 -2.18 -27.01 18.52
CA MET A 4 -2.26 -25.90 17.57
C MET A 4 -2.96 -24.76 18.31
N THR A 5 -2.17 -23.89 18.92
CA THR A 5 -2.65 -22.58 19.36
C THR A 5 -3.14 -21.88 18.09
N ASN A 6 -4.45 -21.69 17.99
CA ASN A 6 -5.11 -21.02 16.88
C ASN A 6 -4.69 -19.54 16.93
N LYS A 7 -3.50 -19.28 16.39
CA LYS A 7 -2.83 -18.00 16.55
C LYS A 7 -3.41 -17.03 15.55
N GLU A 8 -3.91 -15.90 16.05
CA GLU A 8 -4.48 -14.85 15.23
C GLU A 8 -3.38 -14.24 14.35
N CYS A 9 -3.41 -14.55 13.05
CA CYS A 9 -2.56 -13.93 12.04
C CYS A 9 -3.32 -12.82 11.35
N VAL A 10 -2.71 -11.63 11.29
CA VAL A 10 -3.25 -10.49 10.56
C VAL A 10 -2.96 -10.67 9.06
N GLN A 11 -4.00 -10.54 8.25
CA GLN A 11 -3.92 -10.61 6.80
C GLN A 11 -3.45 -9.27 6.20
N GLY A 12 -2.88 -9.29 5.00
CA GLY A 12 -2.50 -8.06 4.29
C GLY A 12 -1.26 -7.34 4.83
N VAL A 13 -0.51 -7.95 5.76
CA VAL A 13 0.69 -7.34 6.35
C VAL A 13 1.79 -7.01 5.33
N HIS A 14 1.80 -7.69 4.19
CA HIS A 14 2.76 -7.39 3.11
C HIS A 14 2.61 -5.95 2.58
N LEU A 15 1.42 -5.35 2.68
CA LEU A 15 1.17 -3.95 2.27
C LEU A 15 1.97 -2.95 3.11
N LEU A 16 2.32 -3.32 4.34
CA LEU A 16 3.10 -2.47 5.23
C LEU A 16 4.57 -2.41 4.84
N ILE A 17 5.10 -3.41 4.14
CA ILE A 17 6.53 -3.44 3.79
C ILE A 17 6.84 -2.30 2.83
N GLY A 18 7.83 -1.49 3.21
CA GLY A 18 8.23 -0.31 2.46
C GLY A 18 7.38 0.92 2.73
N SER A 19 6.28 0.81 3.49
CA SER A 19 5.50 1.97 3.93
C SER A 19 6.26 2.84 4.93
N THR A 20 5.92 4.12 4.93
CA THR A 20 6.48 5.12 5.86
C THR A 20 5.58 5.23 7.09
N LEU A 21 6.17 5.08 8.27
CA LEU A 21 5.50 5.26 9.56
C LEU A 21 6.03 6.52 10.26
N ARG A 22 5.14 7.31 10.85
CA ARG A 22 5.48 8.41 11.74
C ARG A 22 5.24 8.01 13.19
N ASP A 23 6.27 8.08 14.02
CA ASP A 23 6.18 7.97 15.48
C ASP A 23 5.95 9.37 16.06
N GLY A 24 4.68 9.68 16.33
CA GLY A 24 4.26 10.98 16.86
C GLY A 24 4.76 11.26 18.28
N ARG A 25 5.19 10.24 19.04
CA ARG A 25 5.70 10.44 20.41
C ARG A 25 7.14 10.96 20.42
N ARG A 26 7.93 10.53 19.44
CA ARG A 26 9.34 10.90 19.30
C ARG A 26 9.62 11.84 18.12
N ASP A 27 8.56 12.32 17.48
CA ASP A 27 8.56 13.12 16.25
C ASP A 27 9.59 12.63 15.22
N ARG A 28 9.53 11.33 14.93
CA ARG A 28 10.45 10.69 13.97
C ARG A 28 9.68 9.90 12.93
N THR A 29 10.32 9.70 11.79
CA THR A 29 9.76 8.94 10.67
C THR A 29 10.67 7.77 10.34
N GLY A 30 10.09 6.65 9.95
CA GLY A 30 10.81 5.42 9.63
C GLY A 30 10.10 4.61 8.57
N ARG A 31 10.81 3.62 8.04
CA ARG A 31 10.30 2.72 7.01
C ARG A 31 10.16 1.31 7.58
N ILE A 32 9.00 0.69 7.38
CA ILE A 32 8.79 -0.70 7.78
C ILE A 32 9.55 -1.60 6.79
N VAL A 33 10.41 -2.48 7.30
CA VAL A 33 11.27 -3.38 6.50
C VAL A 33 11.00 -4.85 6.75
N GLY A 34 10.30 -5.20 7.82
CA GLY A 34 10.01 -6.60 8.17
C GLY A 34 8.86 -6.71 9.14
N ILE A 35 8.16 -7.85 9.09
CA ILE A 35 7.07 -8.20 9.99
C ILE A 35 7.22 -9.67 10.37
N ASP A 36 7.23 -9.96 11.66
CA ASP A 36 7.28 -11.30 12.22
C ASP A 36 6.00 -11.57 13.02
N GLN A 37 5.10 -12.37 12.44
CA GLN A 37 3.87 -12.84 13.09
C GLN A 37 4.03 -14.25 13.68
N THR A 38 5.24 -14.82 13.72
CA THR A 38 5.49 -16.19 14.22
C THR A 38 5.66 -16.26 15.73
N ARG A 39 5.78 -15.11 16.41
CA ARG A 39 5.86 -14.96 17.89
C ARG A 39 4.54 -14.62 18.56
N ASP A 40 4.41 -14.85 19.87
CA ASP A 40 3.17 -14.62 20.63
C ASP A 40 2.52 -13.25 20.38
N HIS A 41 3.35 -12.20 20.24
CA HIS A 41 2.95 -10.90 19.74
C HIS A 41 3.68 -10.58 18.44
N PRO A 42 2.99 -9.99 17.44
CA PRO A 42 3.64 -9.58 16.21
C PRO A 42 4.73 -8.53 16.47
N VAL A 43 5.78 -8.60 15.65
CA VAL A 43 6.91 -7.67 15.69
C VAL A 43 7.00 -6.97 14.34
N VAL A 44 7.19 -5.65 14.37
CA VAL A 44 7.45 -4.82 13.19
C VAL A 44 8.89 -4.31 13.27
N ASP A 45 9.68 -4.58 12.23
CA ASP A 45 11.04 -4.10 12.09
C ASP A 45 11.01 -2.77 11.31
N ILE A 46 11.51 -1.69 11.91
CA ILE A 46 11.47 -0.32 11.36
C ILE A 46 12.86 0.27 11.29
N VAL A 47 13.26 0.77 10.12
CA VAL A 47 14.47 1.60 9.97
C VAL A 47 14.06 3.06 10.09
N TRP A 48 14.40 3.68 11.23
CA TRP A 48 14.15 5.10 11.45
C TRP A 48 15.14 5.98 10.66
N GLN A 49 14.71 7.17 10.27
CA GLN A 49 15.58 8.15 9.64
C GLN A 49 16.81 8.43 10.52
N GLY A 50 17.98 8.47 9.89
CA GLY A 50 19.27 8.64 10.58
C GLY A 50 19.79 7.38 11.30
N GLN A 51 19.04 6.26 11.32
CA GLN A 51 19.49 5.01 11.91
C GLN A 51 19.93 4.00 10.85
N ARG A 52 21.04 3.29 11.11
CA ARG A 52 21.59 2.28 10.19
C ARG A 52 20.97 0.89 10.38
N ARG A 53 20.31 0.64 11.51
CA ARG A 53 19.76 -0.67 11.89
C ARG A 53 18.25 -0.56 12.10
N ALA A 54 17.56 -1.66 11.85
CA ALA A 54 16.15 -1.78 12.17
C ALA A 54 15.94 -1.89 13.69
N GLU A 55 14.99 -1.13 14.21
CA GLU A 55 14.44 -1.25 15.55
C GLU A 55 13.26 -2.23 15.49
N ARG A 56 13.22 -3.20 16.41
CA ARG A 56 12.12 -4.19 16.48
C ARG A 56 11.08 -3.72 17.47
N ILE A 57 9.85 -3.55 17.03
CA ILE A 57 8.74 -3.04 17.84
C ILE A 57 7.68 -4.12 18.00
N ILE A 58 7.44 -4.51 19.25
CA ILE A 58 6.36 -5.44 19.59
C ILE A 58 5.05 -4.66 19.56
N VAL A 59 4.06 -5.20 18.86
CA VAL A 59 2.72 -4.61 18.74
C VAL A 59 1.65 -5.66 19.03
N THR A 60 0.42 -5.22 19.27
CA THR A 60 -0.74 -6.12 19.37
C THR A 60 -1.27 -6.47 17.97
N CYS A 61 -2.08 -7.54 17.86
CA CYS A 61 -2.76 -7.87 16.60
C CYS A 61 -3.72 -6.75 16.16
N ASP A 62 -4.39 -6.06 17.11
CA ASP A 62 -5.22 -4.89 16.82
C ASP A 62 -4.40 -3.75 16.20
N GLN A 63 -3.27 -3.40 16.82
CA GLN A 63 -2.38 -2.36 16.30
C GLN A 63 -1.85 -2.70 14.90
N LEU A 64 -1.55 -3.98 14.66
CA LEU A 64 -1.11 -4.43 13.34
C LEU A 64 -2.26 -4.35 12.30
N ARG A 65 -3.49 -4.70 12.68
CA ARG A 65 -4.68 -4.53 11.82
C ARG A 65 -4.90 -3.07 11.46
N ASP A 66 -4.83 -2.16 12.43
CA ASP A 66 -5.01 -0.73 12.21
C ASP A 66 -3.99 -0.17 11.22
N LEU A 67 -2.73 -0.60 11.32
CA LEU A 67 -1.69 -0.23 10.36
C LEU A 67 -2.02 -0.71 8.95
N VAL A 68 -2.42 -1.98 8.78
CA VAL A 68 -2.77 -2.54 7.47
C VAL A 68 -3.92 -1.77 6.83
N GLU A 69 -4.97 -1.48 7.60
CA GLU A 69 -6.11 -0.71 7.11
C GLU A 69 -5.73 0.72 6.71
N ALA A 70 -4.88 1.38 7.51
CA ALA A 70 -4.39 2.72 7.18
C ALA A 70 -3.61 2.71 5.86
N CYS A 71 -2.76 1.70 5.63
CA CYS A 71 -2.02 1.56 4.38
C CYS A 71 -2.96 1.31 3.19
N ARG A 72 -3.95 0.43 3.35
CA ARG A 72 -4.95 0.13 2.31
C ARG A 72 -5.78 1.37 1.94
N ARG A 73 -6.15 2.21 2.91
CA ARG A 73 -6.83 3.49 2.67
C ARG A 73 -5.96 4.46 1.88
N GLN A 74 -4.64 4.51 2.15
CA GLN A 74 -3.71 5.35 1.40
C GLN A 74 -3.55 4.90 -0.05
N GLU A 75 -3.42 3.59 -0.30
CA GLU A 75 -3.33 3.05 -1.67
C GLU A 75 -4.60 3.31 -2.49
N LEU A 76 -5.78 3.14 -1.88
CA LEU A 76 -7.04 3.47 -2.55
C LEU A 76 -7.12 4.95 -2.91
N LYS A 77 -6.72 5.84 -1.99
CA LYS A 77 -6.70 7.27 -2.25
C LYS A 77 -5.74 7.64 -3.39
N ALA A 78 -4.54 7.06 -3.43
CA ALA A 78 -3.57 7.31 -4.50
C ALA A 78 -4.14 6.93 -5.87
N ARG A 79 -4.82 5.78 -5.98
CA ARG A 79 -5.40 5.30 -7.24
C ARG A 79 -6.59 6.14 -7.73
N THR A 80 -7.32 6.80 -6.84
CA THR A 80 -8.45 7.67 -7.23
C THR A 80 -7.97 9.03 -7.76
N ASP A 81 -6.81 9.51 -7.31
CA ASP A 81 -6.20 10.77 -7.77
C ASP A 81 -5.55 10.62 -9.16
N GLU A 82 -5.14 9.41 -9.54
CA GLU A 82 -4.53 9.10 -10.84
C GLU A 82 -5.53 8.84 -11.99
N SER A 83 -6.80 9.28 -11.88
CA SER A 83 -7.73 9.25 -13.02
C SER A 83 -7.51 10.50 -13.89
N PRO A 84 -6.91 10.40 -15.09
CA PRO A 84 -6.81 11.56 -15.96
C PRO A 84 -8.21 11.86 -16.49
N ALA A 85 -8.69 13.07 -16.19
CA ALA A 85 -9.60 13.73 -17.09
C ALA A 85 -8.91 13.89 -18.47
N GLU A 86 -9.74 13.95 -19.51
CA GLU A 86 -9.42 14.37 -20.88
C GLU A 86 -8.99 13.27 -21.88
N SER A 87 -9.99 12.74 -22.58
CA SER A 87 -9.94 12.69 -24.04
C SER A 87 -11.01 13.64 -24.57
N PRO A 88 -10.69 14.84 -25.08
CA PRO A 88 -11.63 15.57 -25.90
C PRO A 88 -11.78 14.78 -27.19
N VAL A 89 -12.96 14.21 -27.40
CA VAL A 89 -13.35 13.62 -28.68
C VAL A 89 -13.41 14.78 -29.68
N VAL A 90 -12.31 15.02 -30.40
CA VAL A 90 -12.29 15.89 -31.56
C VAL A 90 -13.10 15.21 -32.66
N GLU A 91 -14.38 15.57 -32.70
CA GLU A 91 -15.28 15.27 -33.80
C GLU A 91 -15.04 16.31 -34.90
N ALA A 92 -14.42 15.90 -36.00
CA ALA A 92 -14.47 16.61 -37.27
C ALA A 92 -14.65 15.60 -38.41
N PRO A 93 -15.56 15.87 -39.37
CA PRO A 93 -16.18 14.86 -40.21
C PRO A 93 -15.31 14.43 -41.38
N VAL A 94 -15.27 13.12 -41.64
CA VAL A 94 -14.64 12.54 -42.83
C VAL A 94 -15.52 12.84 -44.05
N ALA A 95 -15.14 13.86 -44.83
CA ALA A 95 -15.66 14.06 -46.18
C ALA A 95 -15.13 12.94 -47.09
N MET A 96 -15.98 11.96 -47.38
CA MET A 96 -15.75 10.93 -48.39
C MET A 96 -15.84 11.57 -49.79
N THR A 97 -14.68 11.84 -50.41
CA THR A 97 -14.63 12.14 -51.84
C THR A 97 -14.86 10.84 -52.61
N GLU A 98 -16.03 10.75 -53.23
CA GLU A 98 -16.47 9.72 -54.14
C GLU A 98 -15.54 9.65 -55.37
N GLN A 99 -14.76 8.58 -55.48
CA GLN A 99 -14.13 8.18 -56.74
C GLN A 99 -14.81 6.91 -57.25
N ARG A 100 -15.87 7.09 -58.04
CA ARG A 100 -16.37 6.07 -58.96
C ARG A 100 -16.03 6.47 -60.39
N ARG A 101 -15.14 5.68 -60.99
CA ARG A 101 -14.89 5.58 -62.44
C ARG A 101 -16.23 5.44 -63.19
N LEU A 102 -16.32 6.02 -64.39
CA LEU A 102 -16.43 5.28 -65.66
C LEU A 102 -16.59 6.23 -66.87
N ALA A 103 -15.94 5.82 -67.97
CA ALA A 103 -16.05 6.22 -69.38
C ALA A 103 -15.53 7.61 -69.78
#